data_AF-A0A2E0QZP7-F1
#
_entry.id   AF-A0A2E0QZP7-F1
#
_cell.length_a   1.000
_cell.length_b   1.000
_cell.length_c   1.000
_cell.angle_alpha   90.00
_cell.angle_beta   90.00
_cell.angle_gamma   90.00
#
_symmetry.space_group_name_H-M   'P 1'
#
loop_
_entity.id
_entity.type
_entity.pdbx_description
1 polymer ?
#
loop_
_entity_poly.entity_id
_entity_poly.type
_entity_poly.pdbx_seq_one_letter_code
_entity_poly.pdbx_strand_id
1 'polypeptide(L)' 'MDLAILQKEALQLSETDRALLADQLLSSLDSIPEEISSTWVQESRDRVTAYRAGEIEAVDGPSAMDALRDRFSK' A
#
# COMPACT_ATOMS: atom_id res chain seq x y z
N MET A 1 -4.80 6.09 28.50
CA MET A 1 -4.35 4.69 28.52
C MET A 1 -2.85 4.71 28.25
N ASP A 2 -2.05 4.06 29.09
CA ASP A 2 -0.59 4.08 28.96
C ASP A 2 -0.13 2.98 27.97
N LEU A 3 0.65 3.36 26.96
CA LEU A 3 1.16 2.44 25.94
C LEU A 3 1.99 1.31 26.56
N ALA A 4 2.73 1.59 27.64
CA ALA A 4 3.53 0.58 28.33
C ALA A 4 2.65 -0.51 28.96
N ILE A 5 1.46 -0.15 29.45
CA ILE A 5 0.49 -1.10 30.01
C ILE A 5 -0.09 -1.98 28.90
N LEU A 6 -0.50 -1.37 27.78
CA LEU A 6 -1.08 -2.11 26.64
C LEU A 6 -0.09 -3.07 26.00
N GLN A 7 1.17 -2.66 25.84
CA GLN A 7 2.23 -3.52 25.33
C GLN A 7 2.43 -4.73 26.25
N LYS A 8 2.49 -4.50 27.57
CA LYS A 8 2.64 -5.56 28.55
C LYS A 8 1.49 -6.56 28.46
N GLU A 9 0.25 -6.09 28.37
CA GLU A 9 -0.94 -6.94 28.25
C GLU A 9 -0.97 -7.72 26.93
N ALA A 10 -0.65 -7.09 25.80
CA ALA A 10 -0.56 -7.76 24.50
C ALA A 10 0.49 -8.87 24.48
N LEU A 11 1.60 -8.69 25.22
CA LEU A 11 2.63 -9.72 25.37
C LEU A 11 2.23 -10.88 26.30
N GLN A 12 1.15 -10.76 27.08
CA GLN A 12 0.59 -11.87 27.87
C GLN A 12 -0.34 -12.78 27.04
N LEU A 13 -0.73 -12.36 25.83
CA LEU A 13 -1.58 -13.16 24.94
C LEU A 13 -0.86 -14.41 24.43
N SER A 14 -1.65 -15.41 24.03
CA SER A 14 -1.12 -16.52 23.24
C SER A 14 -0.50 -16.01 21.94
N GLU A 15 0.38 -16.80 21.31
CA GLU A 15 0.98 -16.43 20.02
C GLU A 15 -0.10 -16.14 18.96
N THR A 16 -1.13 -16.99 18.90
CA THR A 16 -2.25 -16.85 17.97
C THR A 16 -3.06 -15.57 18.23
N ASP A 17 -3.43 -15.29 19.48
CA ASP A 17 -4.23 -14.11 19.80
C ASP A 17 -3.43 -12.82 19.59
N ARG A 18 -2.13 -12.85 19.89
CA ARG A 18 -1.23 -11.72 19.63
C ARG A 18 -1.08 -11.45 18.14
N ALA A 19 -0.99 -12.50 17.30
CA ALA A 19 -0.96 -12.35 15.86
C ALA A 19 -2.26 -11.76 15.32
N LEU A 20 -3.42 -12.22 15.81
CA LEU A 20 -4.72 -11.67 15.43
C LEU A 20 -4.86 -10.19 15.83
N LEU A 21 -4.42 -9.81 17.03
CA LEU A 21 -4.41 -8.43 17.48
C LEU A 21 -3.50 -7.56 16.59
N ALA A 22 -2.31 -8.05 16.24
CA ALA A 22 -1.39 -7.34 15.36
C ALA A 22 -1.99 -7.09 13.97
N ASP A 23 -2.67 -8.08 13.39
CA ASP A 23 -3.35 -7.96 12.10
C ASP A 23 -4.46 -6.91 12.12
N GLN A 24 -5.29 -6.90 13.16
CA GLN A 24 -6.34 -5.90 13.35
C GLN A 24 -5.78 -4.48 13.53
N LEU A 25 -4.72 -4.33 14.32
CA LEU A 25 -4.05 -3.05 14.52
C LEU A 25 -3.45 -2.55 13.20
N LEU A 26 -2.77 -3.41 12.45
CA LEU A 26 -2.22 -3.04 11.15
C LEU A 26 -3.32 -2.62 10.17
N SER A 27 -4.40 -3.40 10.09
CA SER A 27 -5.56 -3.09 9.25
C SER A 27 -6.21 -1.75 9.61
N SER A 28 -6.17 -1.35 10.88
CA SER A 28 -6.69 -0.04 11.33
C SER A 28 -5.84 1.15 10.86
N LEU A 29 -4.57 0.92 10.53
CA LEU A 29 -3.65 1.93 9.99
C LEU A 29 -3.75 2.04 8.48
N ASP A 30 -4.24 0.99 7.81
CA ASP A 30 -4.39 0.89 6.36
C ASP A 30 -5.66 1.56 5.83
N SER A 31 -6.31 2.45 6.60
CA SER A 31 -7.44 3.22 6.09
C SER A 31 -6.97 4.24 5.06
N ILE A 32 -6.86 3.83 3.81
CA ILE A 32 -6.78 4.75 2.68
C ILE A 32 -8.12 5.51 2.64
N PRO A 33 -8.11 6.86 2.74
CA PRO A 33 -9.33 7.65 2.57
C PRO A 33 -10.06 7.23 1.31
N GLU A 34 -11.37 7.09 1.39
CA GLU A 34 -12.19 6.61 0.26
C GLU A 34 -12.02 7.49 -0.98
N GLU A 35 -11.78 8.80 -0.78
CA GLU A 35 -11.48 9.75 -1.85
C GLU A 35 -10.16 9.42 -2.56
N ILE A 36 -9.14 8.97 -1.83
CA ILE A 36 -7.85 8.56 -2.40
C ILE A 36 -8.03 7.26 -3.18
N SER A 37 -8.71 6.27 -2.60
CA SER A 37 -8.98 4.99 -3.26
C SER A 37 -9.75 5.18 -4.57
N SER A 38 -10.85 5.95 -4.54
CA SER A 38 -11.66 6.24 -5.73
C SER A 38 -10.88 6.97 -6.82
N THR A 39 -10.03 7.93 -6.44
CA THR A 39 -9.16 8.64 -7.39
C THR A 39 -8.15 7.70 -8.06
N TRP A 40 -7.51 6.81 -7.29
CA TRP A 40 -6.59 5.80 -7.85
C TRP A 40 -7.27 4.84 -8.81
N VAL A 41 -8.48 4.41 -8.46
CA VAL A 41 -9.28 3.51 -9.30
C VAL A 41 -9.66 4.21 -10.61
N GLN A 42 -10.03 5.50 -10.55
CA GLN A 42 -10.35 6.29 -11.74
C GLN A 42 -9.12 6.46 -12.64
N GLU A 43 -7.99 6.90 -12.08
CA GLU A 43 -6.73 7.06 -12.81
C GLU A 43 -6.27 5.76 -13.48
N SER A 44 -6.38 4.63 -12.78
CA SER A 44 -6.04 3.32 -13.33
C SER A 44 -6.90 2.97 -14.56
N ARG A 45 -8.21 3.23 -14.49
CA ARG A 45 -9.12 3.03 -15.63
C ARG A 45 -8.81 3.94 -16.80
N ASP A 46 -8.52 5.21 -16.52
CA ASP A 46 -8.22 6.19 -17.55
C ASP A 46 -6.93 5.82 -18.30
N ARG A 47 -5.88 5.41 -17.58
CA ARG A 47 -4.62 4.92 -18.21
C ARG A 47 -4.83 3.69 -19.07
N VAL A 48 -5.59 2.70 -18.62
CA VAL A 48 -5.88 1.50 -19.42
C VAL A 48 -6.66 1.86 -20.69
N THR A 49 -7.59 2.81 -20.58
CA THR A 49 -8.38 3.29 -21.72
C THR A 49 -7.49 4.01 -22.73
N ALA A 50 -6.68 4.97 -22.29
CA ALA A 50 -5.73 5.69 -23.13
C ALA A 50 -4.74 4.74 -23.84
N TYR A 51 -4.23 3.72 -23.12
CA TYR A 51 -3.34 2.72 -23.71
C TYR A 51 -4.02 1.94 -24.83
N ARG A 52 -5.26 1.47 -24.59
CA ARG A 52 -6.05 0.74 -25.59
C ARG A 52 -6.42 1.60 -26.80
N ALA A 53 -6.59 2.91 -26.60
CA ALA A 53 -6.82 3.88 -27.67
C ALA A 53 -5.55 4.25 -28.45
N GLY A 54 -4.37 3.84 -27.98
CA GLY A 54 -3.07 4.19 -28.57
C GLY A 54 -2.60 5.61 -28.21
N GLU A 55 -3.21 6.24 -27.22
CA GLU A 55 -2.87 7.60 -26.76
C GLU A 55 -1.63 7.60 -25.84
N ILE A 56 -1.34 6.47 -25.20
CA ILE A 56 -0.11 6.25 -24.42
C ILE A 56 0.55 4.93 -24.82
N GLU A 57 1.88 4.91 -24.80
CA GLU A 57 2.68 3.72 -25.07
C GLU A 57 3.02 2.97 -23.77
N ALA A 58 3.12 1.65 -23.87
CA ALA A 58 3.65 0.83 -22.79
C ALA A 58 5.18 0.77 -22.88
N VAL A 59 5.83 0.80 -21.72
CA VAL A 59 7.27 0.57 -21.59
C VAL A 59 7.47 -0.81 -20.99
N ASP A 60 8.52 -1.52 -21.39
CA ASP A 60 8.86 -2.79 -20.77
C ASP A 60 9.28 -2.60 -19.30
N GLY A 61 8.92 -3.57 -18.46
CA GLY A 61 9.13 -3.50 -17.01
C GLY A 61 10.59 -3.29 -16.61
N PRO A 62 11.56 -4.07 -17.16
CA PRO A 62 12.99 -3.87 -16.87
C PRO A 62 13.48 -2.46 -17.17
N SER A 63 13.23 -1.92 -18.37
CA SER A 63 13.67 -0.57 -18.75
C SER A 63 13.06 0.50 -17.83
N ALA A 64 11.79 0.34 -17.45
CA ALA A 64 11.14 1.26 -16.51
C ALA A 64 11.83 1.26 -15.13
N MET A 65 12.20 0.08 -14.62
CA MET A 65 12.89 -0.05 -13.34
C MET A 65 14.31 0.51 -13.38
N ASP A 66 15.04 0.28 -14.47
CA ASP A 66 16.40 0.83 -14.65
C ASP A 66 16.36 2.37 -14.70
N ALA A 67 15.42 2.94 -15.46
CA ALA A 67 15.22 4.39 -15.49
C ALA A 67 14.89 4.99 -14.11
N LEU A 68 14.08 4.30 -13.29
CA LEU A 68 13.77 4.74 -11.93
C LEU A 68 15.00 4.69 -11.02
N ARG A 69 15.79 3.61 -11.09
CA ARG A 69 17.04 3.50 -10.32
C ARG A 69 17.99 4.62 -10.68
N ASP A 70 18.24 4.86 -11.96
CA ASP A 70 19.13 5.93 -12.43
C ASP A 70 18.68 7.31 -11.92
N ARG A 71 17.36 7.56 -11.90
CA ARG A 71 16.77 8.82 -11.44
C ARG A 71 16.95 9.07 -9.94
N PHE A 72 16.87 8.03 -9.11
CA PHE A 72 16.84 8.15 -7.65
C PHE A 72 18.10 7.64 -6.94
N SER A 73 19.18 7.30 -7.68
CA SER A 73 20.47 6.87 -7.10
C SER A 73 21.39 8.04 -6.67
N LYS A 74 20.84 9.23 -6.42
CA LYS A 74 21.56 10.41 -5.91
C LYS A 74 20.87 10.94 -4.66
#